data_AF-A0A511YFU8-F1
#
_entry.id   AF-A0A511YFU8-F1
#
_cell.length_a   1.000
_cell.length_b   1.000
_cell.length_c   1.000
_cell.angle_alpha   90.00
_cell.angle_beta   90.00
_cell.angle_gamma   90.00
#
_symmetry.space_group_name_H-M   'P 1'
#
loop_
_entity.id
_entity.type
_entity.pdbx_description
1 polymer ?
#
loop_
_entity_poly.entity_id
_entity_poly.type
_entity_poly.pdbx_seq_one_letter_code
_entity_poly.pdbx_strand_id
1 'polypeptide(L)'
;MKIDKIKDSLAEKISNDYGTWHTVLNNTQSKNYVCNHWKVEINPRDIEIDIPNGTFSANDGFFSSNVKLGSSSDEKDIFYNKAFTAKGKFEFETKFDNASSLKIGEIDIEIEIDIF
;
A
#
# COMPACT_ATOMS: atom_id res chain seq x y z
N MET A 1 13.83 18.87 2.96
CA MET A 1 14.01 17.42 2.72
C MET A 1 14.37 17.21 1.25
N LYS A 2 15.27 16.29 0.89
CA LYS A 2 15.54 15.99 -0.54
C LYS A 2 14.37 15.20 -1.14
N ILE A 3 14.06 15.41 -2.41
CA ILE A 3 12.97 14.73 -3.12
C ILE A 3 13.07 13.20 -2.99
N ASP A 4 14.26 12.64 -3.14
CA ASP A 4 14.46 11.18 -3.01
C ASP A 4 14.08 10.68 -1.62
N LYS A 5 14.41 11.43 -0.57
CA LYS A 5 14.00 11.09 0.81
C LYS A 5 12.49 11.16 1.02
N ILE A 6 11.79 12.04 0.28
CA ILE A 6 10.32 12.11 0.30
C ILE A 6 9.76 10.83 -0.30
N LYS A 7 10.26 10.45 -1.48
CA LYS A 7 9.84 9.24 -2.19
C LYS A 7 10.12 7.98 -1.37
N ASP A 8 11.31 7.85 -0.78
CA ASP A 8 11.68 6.71 0.07
C ASP A 8 10.72 6.59 1.26
N SER A 9 10.43 7.71 1.93
CA SER A 9 9.54 7.71 3.09
C SER A 9 8.07 7.47 2.72
N LEU A 10 7.61 7.93 1.54
CA LEU A 10 6.29 7.59 1.02
C LEU A 10 6.19 6.09 0.71
N ALA A 11 7.16 5.52 0.00
CA ALA A 11 7.20 4.10 -0.31
C ALA A 11 7.13 3.24 0.97
N GLU A 12 7.96 3.57 1.97
CA GLU A 12 7.97 2.86 3.25
C GLU A 12 6.62 2.98 3.99
N LYS A 13 6.03 4.18 4.03
CA LYS A 13 4.77 4.42 4.74
C LYS A 13 3.59 3.71 4.08
N ILE A 14 3.47 3.80 2.76
CA ILE A 14 2.40 3.13 2.01
C ILE A 14 2.56 1.61 2.17
N SER A 15 3.79 1.08 2.05
CA SER A 15 4.04 -0.36 2.14
C SER A 15 3.76 -0.94 3.52
N ASN A 16 3.76 -0.13 4.58
CA ASN A 16 3.52 -0.58 5.96
C ASN A 16 2.17 -0.12 6.52
N ASP A 17 1.32 0.53 5.72
CA ASP A 17 0.00 0.97 6.17
C ASP A 17 -0.97 -0.20 6.27
N TYR A 18 -1.00 -0.83 7.44
CA TYR A 18 -1.90 -1.93 7.75
C TYR A 18 -3.37 -1.58 7.50
N GLY A 19 -3.81 -0.35 7.84
CA GLY A 19 -5.22 0.03 7.71
C GLY A 19 -5.66 0.07 6.25
N THR A 20 -4.82 0.64 5.40
CA THR A 20 -5.04 0.69 3.94
C THR A 20 -5.11 -0.73 3.36
N TRP A 21 -4.10 -1.56 3.59
CA TRP A 21 -4.05 -2.92 3.01
C TRP A 21 -5.08 -3.87 3.59
N HIS A 22 -5.44 -3.72 4.87
CA HIS A 22 -6.54 -4.46 5.48
C HIS A 22 -7.88 -4.08 4.86
N THR A 23 -8.11 -2.80 4.58
CA THR A 23 -9.32 -2.33 3.86
C THR A 23 -9.38 -2.88 2.45
N VAL A 24 -8.28 -2.82 1.71
CA VAL A 24 -8.18 -3.43 0.36
C VAL A 24 -8.57 -4.90 0.42
N LEU A 25 -7.92 -5.68 1.29
CA LEU A 25 -8.21 -7.11 1.46
C LEU A 25 -9.65 -7.39 1.90
N ASN A 26 -10.25 -6.59 2.79
CA ASN A 26 -11.63 -6.83 3.23
C ASN A 26 -12.65 -6.43 2.16
N ASN A 27 -12.39 -5.38 1.39
CA ASN A 27 -13.25 -5.01 0.26
C ASN A 27 -13.19 -6.06 -0.86
N THR A 28 -12.12 -6.85 -0.92
CA THR A 28 -11.98 -7.99 -1.85
C THR A 28 -12.72 -9.27 -1.40
N GLN A 29 -13.22 -9.36 -0.16
CA GLN A 29 -13.71 -10.62 0.41
C GLN A 29 -15.07 -11.08 -0.15
N SER A 30 -15.05 -12.12 -0.99
CA SER A 30 -16.03 -13.20 -0.82
C SER A 30 -15.71 -13.92 0.49
N LYS A 31 -16.73 -14.26 1.29
CA LYS A 31 -16.67 -14.61 2.74
C LYS A 31 -15.75 -15.77 3.19
N ASN A 32 -14.90 -16.31 2.31
CA ASN A 32 -14.32 -17.65 2.44
C ASN A 32 -12.79 -17.71 2.34
N TYR A 33 -12.03 -16.61 2.47
CA TYR A 33 -10.57 -16.71 2.57
C TYR A 33 -9.94 -15.91 3.71
N VAL A 34 -8.80 -16.40 4.19
CA VAL A 34 -8.00 -15.81 5.26
C VAL A 34 -6.63 -15.41 4.70
N CYS A 35 -6.25 -14.14 4.87
CA CYS A 35 -4.92 -13.63 4.54
C CYS A 35 -4.09 -13.49 5.82
N ASN A 36 -3.08 -14.34 6.01
CA ASN A 36 -2.21 -14.30 7.19
C ASN A 36 -0.94 -13.47 6.97
N HIS A 37 -0.52 -13.31 5.71
CA HIS A 37 0.69 -12.58 5.35
C HIS A 37 0.49 -11.84 4.05
N TRP A 38 0.88 -10.58 4.02
CA TRP A 38 0.90 -9.74 2.82
C TRP A 38 2.21 -8.96 2.78
N LYS A 39 2.63 -8.61 1.58
CA LYS A 39 3.82 -7.82 1.30
C LYS A 39 3.50 -6.84 0.18
N VAL A 40 3.90 -5.60 0.40
CA VAL A 40 3.77 -4.51 -0.56
C VAL A 40 5.16 -4.04 -0.94
N GLU A 41 5.39 -3.91 -2.24
CA GLU A 41 6.62 -3.40 -2.79
C GLU A 41 6.31 -2.20 -3.68
N ILE A 42 6.97 -1.08 -3.39
CA ILE A 42 6.92 0.13 -4.21
C ILE A 42 8.36 0.58 -4.39
N ASN A 43 8.78 0.76 -5.64
CA ASN A 43 10.06 1.38 -5.92
C ASN A 43 9.93 2.91 -5.77
N PRO A 44 10.71 3.56 -4.88
CA PRO A 44 10.62 5.00 -4.68
C PRO A 44 10.77 5.82 -5.97
N ARG A 45 11.50 5.30 -6.97
CA ARG A 45 11.70 5.99 -8.25
C ARG A 45 10.41 6.15 -9.05
N ASP A 46 9.46 5.24 -8.85
CA ASP A 46 8.17 5.20 -9.55
C ASP A 46 7.09 6.03 -8.83
N ILE A 47 7.48 6.74 -7.77
CA ILE A 47 6.64 7.73 -7.08
C ILE A 47 6.86 9.09 -7.71
N GLU A 48 5.80 9.68 -8.23
CA GLU A 48 5.71 11.08 -8.62
C GLU A 48 5.18 11.90 -7.45
N ILE A 49 5.73 13.10 -7.27
CA ILE A 49 5.34 14.00 -6.18
C ILE A 49 5.06 15.40 -6.71
N ASP A 50 4.00 16.00 -6.20
CA ASP A 50 3.67 17.40 -6.38
C ASP A 50 3.73 18.07 -5.01
N ILE A 51 4.87 18.72 -4.73
CA ILE A 51 5.14 19.39 -3.45
C ILE A 51 4.19 20.57 -3.21
N PRO A 52 3.96 21.49 -4.17
CA PRO A 52 3.00 22.58 -4.00
C PRO A 52 1.61 22.12 -3.56
N ASN A 53 1.11 21.03 -4.15
CA ASN A 53 -0.22 20.51 -3.84
C ASN A 53 -0.24 19.45 -2.72
N GLY A 54 0.93 19.01 -2.25
CA GLY A 54 1.06 17.96 -1.24
C GLY A 54 0.47 16.63 -1.71
N THR A 55 0.65 16.26 -2.97
CA THR A 55 0.08 15.02 -3.55
C THR A 55 1.16 14.11 -4.10
N PHE A 56 0.86 12.81 -4.14
CA PHE A 56 1.74 11.81 -4.73
C PHE A 56 0.95 10.81 -5.58
N SER A 57 1.65 10.18 -6.51
CA SER A 57 1.17 9.02 -7.27
C SER A 57 2.30 7.98 -7.36
N ALA A 58 2.00 6.73 -7.03
CA ALA A 58 2.84 5.58 -7.32
C ALA A 58 2.18 4.78 -8.43
N ASN A 59 2.82 4.73 -9.59
CA ASN A 59 2.22 4.13 -10.80
C ASN A 59 2.59 2.65 -10.99
N ASP A 60 3.54 2.14 -10.20
CA ASP A 60 3.98 0.74 -10.25
C ASP A 60 4.31 0.25 -8.83
N GLY A 61 3.38 -0.51 -8.25
CA GLY A 61 3.56 -1.20 -6.98
C GLY A 61 3.02 -2.62 -7.07
N PHE A 62 3.58 -3.53 -6.27
CA PHE A 62 3.16 -4.93 -6.22
C PHE A 62 2.62 -5.28 -4.85
N PHE A 63 1.40 -5.80 -4.82
CA PHE A 63 0.82 -6.41 -3.64
C PHE A 63 0.87 -7.92 -3.80
N SER A 64 1.46 -8.60 -2.83
CA SER A 64 1.54 -10.06 -2.79
C SER A 64 1.06 -10.61 -1.46
N SER A 65 0.36 -11.74 -1.49
CA SER A 65 -0.19 -12.37 -0.30
C SER A 65 -0.38 -13.87 -0.51
N ASN A 66 -0.27 -14.63 0.59
CA ASN A 66 -0.73 -16.01 0.64
C ASN A 66 -2.12 -16.02 1.28
N VAL A 67 -3.13 -16.39 0.49
CA VAL A 67 -4.51 -16.50 0.94
C VAL A 67 -4.91 -17.97 1.07
N LYS A 68 -5.62 -18.29 2.14
CA LYS A 68 -6.20 -19.63 2.39
C LYS A 68 -7.69 -19.60 2.14
N LEU A 69 -8.19 -20.45 1.25
CA LEU A 69 -9.62 -20.62 1.02
C LEU A 69 -10.20 -21.64 2.03
N GLY A 70 -11.19 -21.26 2.85
CA GLY A 70 -11.91 -22.16 3.78
C GLY A 70 -13.31 -22.50 3.24
N SER A 71 -13.79 -23.74 3.22
CA SER A 71 -14.01 -24.64 4.37
C SER A 71 -14.17 -26.11 3.93
N SER A 72 -13.27 -26.61 3.08
CA SER A 72 -13.21 -28.04 2.72
C SER A 72 -11.85 -28.62 3.09
N SER A 73 -11.80 -29.93 3.34
CA SER A 73 -10.63 -30.71 3.79
C SER A 73 -9.36 -30.61 2.92
N ASP A 74 -9.39 -29.80 1.86
CA ASP A 74 -8.29 -29.51 0.94
C ASP A 74 -7.97 -28.01 1.01
N GLU A 75 -7.39 -27.55 2.13
CA GLU A 75 -6.85 -26.19 2.25
C GLU A 75 -5.77 -25.97 1.18
N LYS A 76 -6.08 -25.18 0.13
CA LYS A 76 -5.08 -24.74 -0.84
C LYS A 76 -4.60 -23.35 -0.45
N ASP A 77 -3.30 -23.23 -0.23
CA ASP A 77 -2.62 -21.94 -0.21
C ASP A 77 -2.56 -21.41 -1.64
N ILE A 78 -3.11 -20.22 -1.86
CA ILE A 78 -3.13 -19.55 -3.15
C ILE A 78 -2.28 -18.31 -3.04
N PHE A 79 -1.29 -18.22 -3.93
CA PHE A 79 -0.48 -17.02 -4.05
C PHE A 79 -1.20 -15.99 -4.89
N TYR A 80 -1.53 -14.86 -4.27
CA TYR A 80 -2.07 -13.69 -4.94
C TYR A 80 -0.93 -12.68 -5.15
N ASN A 81 -0.76 -12.21 -6.38
CA ASN A 81 0.20 -11.17 -6.72
C ASN A 81 -0.37 -10.29 -7.83
N LYS A 82 -0.58 -9.02 -7.53
CA LYS A 82 -1.15 -8.05 -8.47
C LYS A 82 -0.43 -6.72 -8.38
N ALA A 83 -0.29 -6.09 -9.53
CA ALA A 83 0.15 -4.71 -9.60
C ALA A 83 -0.97 -3.78 -9.11
N PHE A 84 -0.59 -2.66 -8.51
CA PHE A 84 -1.50 -1.61 -8.09
C PHE A 84 -0.94 -0.24 -8.42
N THR A 85 -1.81 0.76 -8.46
CA THR A 85 -1.43 2.17 -8.39
C THR A 85 -1.95 2.78 -7.10
N ALA A 86 -1.22 3.76 -6.57
CA ALA A 86 -1.61 4.48 -5.37
C ALA A 86 -1.58 5.98 -5.62
N LYS A 87 -2.58 6.70 -5.14
CA LYS A 87 -2.62 8.16 -5.18
C LYS A 87 -3.00 8.68 -3.81
N GLY A 88 -2.49 9.84 -3.43
CA GLY A 88 -2.81 10.37 -2.12
C GLY A 88 -2.27 11.73 -1.82
N LYS A 89 -2.53 12.16 -0.58
CA LYS A 89 -2.06 13.43 -0.03
C LYS A 89 -1.06 13.20 1.08
N PHE A 90 -0.04 14.05 1.13
CA PHE A 90 0.96 14.06 2.19
C PHE A 90 1.19 15.47 2.72
N GLU A 91 1.57 15.54 3.99
CA GLU A 91 1.92 16.77 4.66
C GLU A 91 3.26 16.62 5.38
N PHE A 92 4.03 17.72 5.46
CA PHE A 92 5.20 17.77 6.32
C PHE A 92 4.77 18.09 7.74
N GLU A 93 5.04 17.17 8.65
CA GLU A 93 4.87 17.37 10.07
C GLU A 93 6.23 17.75 10.69
N THR A 94 6.26 18.90 11.37
CA THR A 94 7.43 19.31 12.14
C THR A 94 7.41 18.58 13.48
N LYS A 95 8.40 17.72 13.72
CA LYS A 95 8.58 17.08 15.03
C LYS A 95 9.31 18.00 16.00
N PHE A 96 9.18 17.68 17.30
CA PHE A 96 9.78 18.41 18.42
C PHE A 96 11.30 18.61 18.34
N ASP A 97 11.99 17.83 17.52
CA ASP A 97 13.44 17.85 17.28
C ASP A 97 13.85 18.61 16.00
N ASN A 98 12.94 19.38 15.40
CA ASN A 98 13.10 20.00 14.07
C ASN A 98 13.30 18.99 12.92
N ALA A 99 13.03 17.70 13.13
CA ALA A 99 12.97 16.75 12.03
C ALA A 99 11.63 16.89 11.32
N SER A 100 11.67 17.19 10.01
CA SER A 100 10.48 17.10 9.17
C SER A 100 10.18 15.63 8.91
N SER A 101 9.02 15.15 9.33
CA SER A 101 8.50 13.83 8.94
C SER A 101 7.32 13.97 7.99
N LEU A 102 7.04 12.92 7.23
CA LEU A 102 5.86 12.88 6.37
C LEU A 102 4.69 12.23 7.09
N LYS A 103 3.52 12.85 6.99
CA LYS A 103 2.25 12.25 7.33
C LYS A 103 1.47 12.04 6.05
N ILE A 104 0.96 10.82 5.86
CA ILE A 104 0.02 10.54 4.76
C ILE A 104 -1.38 10.73 5.32
N GLY A 105 -2.21 11.49 4.59
CA GLY A 105 -3.58 11.79 4.97
C GLY A 105 -4.54 10.76 4.38
N GLU A 106 -4.81 10.91 3.09
CA GLU A 106 -5.68 10.02 2.31
C GLU A 106 -4.84 9.26 1.29
N ILE A 107 -5.10 7.96 1.16
CA ILE A 107 -4.54 7.08 0.14
C ILE A 107 -5.69 6.39 -0.56
N ASP A 108 -5.67 6.44 -1.87
CA ASP A 108 -6.51 5.66 -2.76
C ASP A 108 -5.65 4.59 -3.45
N ILE A 109 -6.09 3.35 -3.41
CA ILE A 109 -5.39 2.20 -3.99
C ILE A 109 -6.26 1.63 -5.10
N GLU A 110 -5.75 1.67 -6.32
CA GLU A 110 -6.36 1.02 -7.47
C GLU A 110 -5.59 -0.27 -7.75
N ILE A 111 -6.23 -1.41 -7.50
CA ILE A 111 -5.68 -2.75 -7.71
C ILE A 111 -6.73 -3.62 -8.39
N GLU A 112 -6.31 -4.50 -9.29
CA GLU A 112 -7.21 -5.49 -9.88
C GLU A 112 -7.52 -6.56 -8.84
N ILE A 113 -8.70 -6.42 -8.23
CA ILE A 113 -9.16 -7.16 -7.05
C ILE A 113 -9.74 -8.55 -7.41
N ASP A 114 -9.73 -8.94 -8.68
CA ASP A 114 -10.27 -10.23 -9.08
C ASP A 114 -9.36 -11.36 -8.60
N ILE A 115 -9.60 -11.82 -7.36
CA ILE A 115 -8.89 -12.96 -6.77
C ILE A 115 -9.44 -14.26 -7.40
N PHE A 116 -10.65 -14.28 -7.99
CA PHE A 116 -11.25 -15.42 -8.70
C PHE A 116 -12.44 -15.06 -9.60
#